data_AF-A0A7X2J1T3-F1
#
_entry.id   AF-A0A7X2J1T3-F1
#
_cell.length_a   1.000
_cell.length_b   1.000
_cell.length_c   1.000
_cell.angle_alpha   90.00
_cell.angle_beta   90.00
_cell.angle_gamma   90.00
#
_symmetry.space_group_name_H-M   'P 1'
#
loop_
_entity.id
_entity.type
_entity.pdbx_description
1 polymer ?
#
loop_
_entity_poly.entity_id
_entity_poly.type
_entity_poly.pdbx_seq_one_letter_code
_entity_poly.pdbx_strand_id
1 'polypeptide(L)'
;MRYITVLLLLSMCCVGCNQTNYDSSGETNQNQGLLHTGDVDAKRDDHILIEARNTLNTGREMETISPQQAEDLTRKKLDLEDNHSVDIRYHHKERGLYMIHVFENGENASQKTGWYTVDPRTKELKKAEEKPGEGI
;
A
#
# COMPACT_ATOMS: atom_id res chain seq x y z
N MET A 1 3.27 -8.73 -46.73
CA MET A 1 4.42 -9.48 -46.19
C MET A 1 5.71 -8.64 -46.10
N ARG A 2 5.65 -7.36 -45.66
CA ARG A 2 6.86 -6.50 -45.54
C ARG A 2 7.06 -5.90 -44.13
N TYR A 3 6.11 -6.10 -43.22
CA TYR A 3 6.17 -5.59 -41.85
C TYR A 3 6.54 -6.68 -40.81
N ILE A 4 6.49 -7.96 -41.20
CA ILE A 4 6.86 -9.09 -40.32
C ILE A 4 8.37 -9.08 -40.03
N THR A 5 9.19 -8.63 -40.99
CA THR A 5 10.64 -8.52 -40.81
C THR A 5 11.06 -7.38 -39.88
N VAL A 6 10.24 -6.34 -39.72
CA VAL A 6 10.55 -5.22 -38.81
C VAL A 6 10.19 -5.56 -37.36
N LEU A 7 9.16 -6.37 -37.14
CA LEU A 7 8.72 -6.77 -35.80
C LEU A 7 9.68 -7.77 -35.11
N LEU A 8 10.43 -8.55 -35.90
CA LEU A 8 11.33 -9.59 -35.39
C LEU A 8 12.72 -9.06 -35.00
N LEU A 9 13.09 -7.85 -35.45
CA LEU A 9 14.39 -7.24 -35.18
C LEU A 9 14.42 -6.43 -33.87
N LEU A 10 13.26 -6.20 -33.24
CA LEU A 10 13.12 -5.38 -32.03
C LEU A 10 13.16 -6.17 -30.71
N SER A 11 13.12 -7.51 -30.73
CA SER A 11 13.08 -8.32 -29.49
C SER A 11 14.44 -8.76 -28.95
N MET A 12 15.55 -8.35 -29.56
CA MET A 12 16.89 -8.91 -29.30
C MET A 12 17.87 -7.90 -28.68
N CYS A 13 17.47 -7.19 -27.62
CA CYS A 13 18.38 -6.29 -26.86
C CYS A 13 18.24 -6.33 -25.32
N CYS A 14 17.57 -7.30 -24.71
CA CYS A 14 17.37 -7.31 -23.25
C CYS A 14 17.87 -8.58 -22.53
N VAL A 15 19.01 -9.16 -22.95
CA VAL A 15 19.71 -10.17 -22.13
C VAL A 15 21.13 -9.68 -21.86
N GLY A 16 21.25 -8.75 -20.91
CA GLY A 16 22.51 -8.25 -20.38
C GLY A 16 22.68 -8.67 -18.91
N CYS A 17 23.54 -9.66 -18.71
CA CYS A 17 24.43 -9.90 -17.56
C CYS A 17 23.89 -9.67 -16.14
N ASN A 18 23.42 -10.74 -15.47
CA ASN A 18 23.53 -10.85 -14.01
C ASN A 18 24.73 -11.75 -13.68
N GLN A 19 25.80 -11.12 -13.22
CA GLN A 19 27.09 -11.72 -12.92
C GLN A 19 27.12 -12.10 -11.44
N THR A 20 26.84 -13.36 -11.10
CA THR A 20 27.12 -13.89 -9.75
C THR A 20 28.46 -14.59 -9.79
N ASN A 21 29.51 -13.89 -9.36
CA ASN A 21 30.78 -14.50 -8.97
C ASN A 21 31.32 -13.70 -7.77
N TYR A 22 31.07 -14.21 -6.58
CA TYR A 22 31.93 -14.02 -5.42
C TYR A 22 31.88 -15.30 -4.59
N ASP A 23 32.73 -16.24 -4.98
CA ASP A 23 33.32 -17.19 -4.03
C ASP A 23 34.29 -16.39 -3.15
N SER A 24 34.11 -16.49 -1.83
CA SER A 24 35.21 -16.29 -0.89
C SER A 24 35.08 -17.32 0.21
N SER A 25 35.84 -18.40 0.01
CA SER A 25 36.35 -19.27 1.04
C SER A 25 37.30 -18.49 1.95
N GLY A 26 37.05 -18.55 3.26
CA GLY A 26 37.92 -18.02 4.31
C GLY A 26 37.76 -18.86 5.57
N GLU A 27 38.80 -19.61 5.89
CA GLU A 27 38.88 -20.60 6.95
C GLU A 27 38.69 -20.03 8.37
N THR A 28 37.98 -20.82 9.17
CA THR A 28 38.26 -21.22 10.56
C THR A 28 39.46 -20.56 11.26
N ASN A 29 39.20 -19.80 12.33
CA ASN A 29 39.95 -20.01 13.57
C ASN A 29 39.16 -19.62 14.83
N GLN A 30 39.35 -20.45 15.83
CA GLN A 30 38.61 -20.58 17.06
C GLN A 30 38.99 -19.46 18.02
N ASN A 31 37.99 -18.88 18.70
CA ASN A 31 38.17 -18.43 20.07
C ASN A 31 36.94 -18.87 20.87
N GLN A 32 37.13 -20.00 21.57
CA GLN A 32 36.28 -20.43 22.66
C GLN A 32 36.34 -19.37 23.78
N GLY A 33 35.17 -19.03 24.32
CA GLY A 33 35.02 -18.14 25.47
C GLY A 33 33.69 -18.41 26.15
N LEU A 34 33.56 -19.62 26.68
CA LEU A 34 32.45 -20.15 27.43
C LEU A 34 32.24 -19.32 28.72
N LEU A 35 31.28 -18.39 28.73
CA LEU A 35 30.60 -17.95 29.95
C LEU A 35 29.11 -17.75 29.69
N HIS A 36 28.37 -18.65 30.32
CA HIS A 36 26.93 -18.74 30.46
C HIS A 36 26.47 -17.72 31.51
N THR A 37 25.61 -16.76 31.17
CA THR A 37 24.59 -16.20 32.09
C THR A 37 23.68 -15.21 31.39
N GLY A 38 22.37 -15.40 31.51
CA GLY A 38 21.39 -14.35 31.21
C GLY A 38 20.34 -14.76 30.21
N ASP A 39 19.35 -15.50 30.70
CA ASP A 39 18.04 -15.67 30.11
C ASP A 39 17.42 -14.27 29.89
N VAL A 40 17.48 -13.74 28.67
CA VAL A 40 16.77 -12.51 28.29
C VAL A 40 16.07 -12.76 26.96
N ASP A 41 14.81 -13.13 27.11
CA ASP A 41 13.71 -13.06 26.16
C ASP A 41 14.03 -12.22 24.92
N ALA A 42 14.44 -12.89 23.84
CA ALA A 42 14.61 -12.30 22.52
C ALA A 42 13.24 -12.00 21.91
N LYS A 43 12.52 -11.06 22.52
CA LYS A 43 11.35 -10.43 21.95
C LYS A 43 11.84 -9.51 20.83
N ARG A 44 11.80 -10.08 19.62
CA ARG A 44 11.85 -9.42 18.31
C ARG A 44 11.62 -7.91 18.38
N ASP A 45 12.70 -7.20 18.12
CA ASP A 45 12.82 -5.75 18.04
C ASP A 45 12.24 -5.22 16.70
N ASP A 46 10.99 -5.57 16.40
CA ASP A 46 10.32 -5.16 15.15
C ASP A 46 9.76 -3.72 15.24
N HIS A 47 9.90 -3.05 16.39
CA HIS A 47 9.32 -1.72 16.64
C HIS A 47 10.24 -0.55 16.25
N ILE A 48 11.55 -0.77 16.09
CA ILE A 48 12.53 0.32 15.90
C ILE A 48 12.58 0.81 14.44
N LEU A 49 12.00 0.08 13.49
CA LEU A 49 12.02 0.45 12.07
C LEU A 49 10.87 1.39 11.64
N ILE A 50 9.93 1.71 12.53
CA ILE A 50 8.80 2.59 12.21
C ILE A 50 9.14 4.07 12.50
N GLU A 51 10.04 4.35 13.43
CA GLU A 51 10.29 5.72 13.92
C GLU A 51 11.27 6.52 13.05
N ALA A 52 12.15 5.86 12.30
CA ALA A 52 13.14 6.53 11.44
C ALA A 52 12.54 7.15 10.17
N ARG A 53 11.31 6.77 9.79
CA ARG A 53 10.65 7.32 8.60
C ARG A 53 9.90 8.63 8.86
N ASN A 54 9.71 9.02 10.12
CA ASN A 54 8.82 10.11 10.51
C ASN A 54 9.53 11.47 10.79
N THR A 55 10.86 11.53 10.67
CA THR A 55 11.67 12.70 11.11
C THR A 55 12.32 13.51 10.00
N LEU A 56 11.93 13.34 8.73
CA LEU A 56 12.54 14.05 7.58
C LEU A 56 11.61 14.99 6.78
N ASN A 57 10.41 15.32 7.25
CA ASN A 57 9.52 16.29 6.59
C ASN A 57 9.28 17.57 7.42
N THR A 58 10.34 18.27 7.79
CA THR A 58 10.26 19.66 8.24
C THR A 58 9.98 20.60 7.07
N GLY A 59 8.71 20.74 6.73
CA GLY A 59 8.24 21.67 5.69
C GLY A 59 6.72 21.80 5.68
N ARG A 60 6.12 22.27 6.79
CA ARG A 60 4.66 22.45 6.96
C ARG A 60 3.84 21.34 6.30
N GLU A 61 3.95 20.11 6.82
CA GLU A 61 2.98 19.09 6.50
C GLU A 61 1.62 19.59 6.98
N MET A 62 0.79 20.06 6.04
CA MET A 62 -0.64 20.10 6.29
C MET A 62 -1.04 18.68 6.66
N GLU A 63 -1.58 18.52 7.87
CA GLU A 63 -1.98 17.24 8.43
C GLU A 63 -3.02 16.59 7.50
N THR A 64 -2.55 15.72 6.60
CA THR A 64 -3.40 14.96 5.71
C THR A 64 -3.82 13.68 6.40
N ILE A 65 -5.09 13.30 6.25
CA ILE A 65 -5.56 12.01 6.75
C ILE A 65 -5.01 10.85 5.91
N SER A 66 -4.80 9.70 6.55
CA SER A 66 -4.43 8.45 5.90
C SER A 66 -5.63 7.80 5.18
N PRO A 67 -5.41 6.81 4.30
CA PRO A 67 -6.49 6.05 3.67
C PRO A 67 -7.46 5.41 4.68
N GLN A 68 -6.93 4.81 5.75
CA GLN A 68 -7.74 4.21 6.82
C GLN A 68 -8.61 5.27 7.52
N GLN A 69 -8.03 6.44 7.84
CA GLN A 69 -8.79 7.55 8.41
C GLN A 69 -9.86 8.08 7.44
N ALA A 70 -9.67 7.94 6.13
CA ALA A 70 -10.67 8.30 5.12
C ALA A 70 -11.82 7.28 5.04
N GLU A 71 -11.53 5.99 5.21
CA GLU A 71 -12.55 4.94 5.36
C GLU A 71 -13.41 5.19 6.61
N ASP A 72 -12.77 5.43 7.75
CA ASP A 72 -13.43 5.73 9.03
C ASP A 72 -14.29 6.99 8.92
N LEU A 73 -13.75 8.05 8.30
CA LEU A 73 -14.49 9.28 8.03
C LEU A 73 -15.72 9.02 7.16
N THR A 74 -15.59 8.18 6.14
CA THR A 74 -16.70 7.83 5.25
C THR A 74 -17.78 7.06 6.02
N ARG A 75 -17.39 6.09 6.86
CA ARG A 75 -18.33 5.35 7.73
C ARG A 75 -19.13 6.31 8.62
N LYS A 76 -18.44 7.22 9.28
CA LYS A 76 -19.05 8.21 10.17
C LYS A 76 -19.96 9.19 9.46
N LYS A 77 -19.53 9.72 8.30
CA LYS A 77 -20.30 10.72 7.53
C LYS A 77 -21.57 10.13 6.90
N LEU A 78 -21.58 8.83 6.63
CA LEU A 78 -22.72 8.12 6.08
C LEU A 78 -23.61 7.45 7.15
N ASP A 79 -23.30 7.65 8.44
CA ASP A 79 -24.03 7.05 9.57
C ASP A 79 -24.08 5.50 9.50
N LEU A 80 -22.94 4.89 9.18
CA LEU A 80 -22.79 3.45 9.00
C LEU A 80 -21.99 2.77 10.15
N GLU A 81 -21.87 3.42 11.31
CA GLU A 81 -21.07 2.92 12.44
C GLU A 81 -21.60 1.57 12.95
N ASP A 82 -22.92 1.42 13.04
CA ASP A 82 -23.58 0.18 13.50
C ASP A 82 -23.92 -0.79 12.35
N ASN A 83 -23.68 -0.40 11.09
CA ASN A 83 -24.02 -1.23 9.94
C ASN A 83 -22.84 -2.14 9.55
N HIS A 84 -22.80 -3.33 10.16
CA HIS A 84 -21.82 -4.38 9.87
C HIS A 84 -22.04 -5.09 8.53
N SER A 85 -23.21 -4.91 7.89
CA SER A 85 -23.48 -5.42 6.56
C SER A 85 -22.90 -4.55 5.46
N VAL A 86 -22.22 -3.44 5.78
CA VAL A 86 -21.59 -2.55 4.80
C VAL A 86 -20.07 -2.52 5.00
N ASP A 87 -19.35 -2.84 3.94
CA ASP A 87 -17.90 -2.65 3.84
C ASP A 87 -17.58 -1.31 3.17
N ILE A 88 -16.49 -0.71 3.63
CA ILE A 88 -15.95 0.55 3.11
C ILE A 88 -14.47 0.31 2.88
N ARG A 89 -14.00 0.48 1.65
CA ARG A 89 -12.62 0.20 1.27
C ARG A 89 -12.05 1.32 0.42
N TYR A 90 -10.85 1.75 0.76
CA TYR A 90 -10.01 2.56 -0.09
C TYR A 90 -9.63 1.76 -1.34
N HIS A 91 -9.81 2.38 -2.50
CA HIS A 91 -9.41 1.81 -3.77
C HIS A 91 -8.07 2.38 -4.25
N HIS A 92 -8.01 3.70 -4.45
CA HIS A 92 -6.82 4.40 -4.94
C HIS A 92 -6.92 5.91 -4.71
N LYS A 93 -5.85 6.64 -5.06
CA LYS A 93 -5.82 8.10 -5.05
C LYS A 93 -5.90 8.62 -6.48
N GLU A 94 -6.85 9.52 -6.75
CA GLU A 94 -7.04 10.15 -8.06
C GLU A 94 -7.12 11.67 -7.89
N ARG A 95 -6.33 12.42 -8.68
CA ARG A 95 -6.30 13.91 -8.65
C ARG A 95 -6.16 14.52 -7.25
N GLY A 96 -5.46 13.83 -6.34
CA GLY A 96 -5.26 14.29 -4.97
C GLY A 96 -6.32 13.83 -3.96
N LEU A 97 -7.42 13.22 -4.42
CA LEU A 97 -8.53 12.72 -3.61
C LEU A 97 -8.43 11.20 -3.43
N TYR A 98 -8.89 10.68 -2.30
CA TYR A 98 -9.04 9.25 -2.08
C TYR A 98 -10.36 8.74 -2.63
N MET A 99 -10.31 7.71 -3.45
CA MET A 99 -11.48 7.00 -3.95
C MET A 99 -11.83 5.89 -2.97
N ILE A 100 -13.02 5.97 -2.40
CA ILE A 100 -13.57 5.03 -1.42
C ILE A 100 -14.76 4.30 -2.05
N HIS A 101 -14.75 2.98 -1.95
CA HIS A 101 -15.84 2.12 -2.40
C HIS A 101 -16.64 1.65 -1.19
N VAL A 102 -17.95 1.86 -1.22
CA VAL A 102 -18.90 1.43 -0.19
C VAL A 102 -19.82 0.39 -0.79
N PHE A 103 -19.94 -0.78 -0.17
CA PHE A 103 -20.77 -1.87 -0.68
C PHE A 103 -21.34 -2.73 0.45
N GLU A 104 -22.55 -3.25 0.24
CA GLU A 104 -23.18 -4.21 1.16
C GLU A 104 -22.58 -5.62 0.99
N ASN A 105 -22.34 -6.32 2.09
CA ASN A 105 -21.91 -7.72 2.16
C ASN A 105 -23.10 -8.63 2.50
N GLY A 106 -23.25 -9.75 1.79
CA GLY A 106 -24.21 -10.81 2.09
C GLY A 106 -24.95 -11.38 0.88
N GLU A 107 -25.76 -12.43 1.07
CA GLU A 107 -26.55 -13.06 -0.01
C GLU A 107 -27.59 -12.10 -0.65
N ASN A 108 -27.96 -11.03 0.06
CA ASN A 108 -28.86 -9.98 -0.41
C ASN A 108 -28.12 -8.70 -0.85
N ALA A 109 -26.82 -8.75 -1.17
CA ALA A 109 -25.97 -7.60 -1.54
C ALA A 109 -26.34 -6.88 -2.85
N SER A 110 -27.62 -6.85 -3.21
CA SER A 110 -28.02 -6.64 -4.59
C SER A 110 -27.77 -5.24 -5.12
N GLN A 111 -27.78 -4.14 -4.35
CA GLN A 111 -27.91 -2.82 -5.03
C GLN A 111 -27.26 -1.58 -4.38
N LYS A 112 -26.75 -1.64 -3.14
CA LYS A 112 -26.12 -0.44 -2.55
C LYS A 112 -24.60 -0.50 -2.68
N THR A 113 -24.14 -0.28 -3.90
CA THR A 113 -22.74 0.05 -4.19
C THR A 113 -22.65 1.54 -4.46
N GLY A 114 -21.64 2.20 -3.89
CA GLY A 114 -21.43 3.63 -4.04
C GLY A 114 -19.95 3.98 -4.04
N TRP A 115 -19.59 4.92 -4.90
CA TRP A 115 -18.25 5.48 -4.95
C TRP A 115 -18.25 6.86 -4.30
N TYR A 116 -17.23 7.13 -3.51
CA TYR A 116 -17.06 8.39 -2.81
C TYR A 116 -15.64 8.89 -2.98
N THR A 117 -15.48 10.21 -3.00
CA THR A 117 -14.19 10.87 -2.98
C THR A 117 -14.00 11.57 -1.65
N VAL A 118 -12.82 11.41 -1.06
CA VAL A 118 -12.42 12.07 0.18
C VAL A 118 -11.22 12.95 -0.08
N ASP A 119 -11.31 14.22 0.26
CA ASP A 119 -10.16 15.12 0.23
C ASP A 119 -9.32 14.90 1.51
N PRO A 120 -8.06 14.43 1.38
CA PRO A 120 -7.22 14.13 2.54
C PRO A 120 -6.83 15.37 3.34
N ARG A 121 -6.93 16.58 2.77
CA ARG A 121 -6.60 17.85 3.43
C ARG A 121 -7.82 18.45 4.11
N THR A 122 -8.95 18.52 3.39
CA THR A 122 -10.16 19.19 3.89
C THR A 122 -11.10 18.26 4.64
N LYS A 123 -10.90 16.93 4.55
CA LYS A 123 -11.78 15.91 5.13
C LYS A 123 -13.21 16.01 4.59
N GLU A 124 -13.36 16.58 3.39
CA GLU A 124 -14.64 16.66 2.68
C GLU A 124 -14.92 15.33 1.98
N LEU A 125 -16.16 14.83 2.12
CA LEU A 125 -16.66 13.64 1.47
C LEU A 125 -17.65 14.04 0.37
N LYS A 126 -17.45 13.56 -0.86
CA LYS A 126 -18.38 13.74 -1.99
C LYS A 126 -18.74 12.39 -2.58
N LYS A 127 -19.97 12.25 -3.07
CA LYS A 127 -20.36 11.09 -3.87
C LYS A 127 -19.76 11.24 -5.27
N ALA A 128 -19.12 10.18 -5.78
CA ALA A 128 -18.67 10.15 -7.16
C ALA A 128 -19.86 9.82 -8.08
N GLU A 129 -20.01 10.58 -9.16
CA GLU A 129 -21.11 10.40 -10.13
C GLU A 129 -20.89 9.17 -11.04
N GLU A 130 -19.63 8.76 -11.22
CA GLU A 130 -19.24 7.62 -12.06
C GLU A 130 -18.26 6.71 -11.33
N LYS A 131 -18.25 5.43 -11.73
CA LYS A 131 -17.22 4.48 -11.30
C LYS A 131 -15.88 4.92 -11.91
N PRO A 132 -14.81 5.01 -11.11
CA PRO A 132 -13.51 5.44 -11.63
C PRO A 132 -13.03 4.48 -12.73
N GLY A 133 -12.74 5.01 -13.91
CA GLY A 133 -12.14 4.27 -15.04
C GLY A 133 -13.06 3.81 -16.17
N GLU A 134 -14.34 4.18 -16.20
CA GLU A 134 -15.26 3.83 -17.31
C GLU A 134 -15.43 4.92 -18.40
N GLY A 135 -14.70 6.03 -18.31
CA GLY A 135 -14.67 7.05 -19.35
C GLY A 135 -13.58 6.80 -20.40
N ILE A 136 -13.95 6.21 -21.54
CA ILE A 136 -13.20 6.31 -22.81
C ILE A 136 -14.17 6.59 -23.95
#